data_AF-A0A1W2CA63-F1
#
_entry.id   AF-A0A1W2CA63-F1
#
_cell.length_a   1.000
_cell.length_b   1.000
_cell.length_c   1.000
_cell.angle_alpha   90.00
_cell.angle_beta   90.00
_cell.angle_gamma   90.00
#
_symmetry.space_group_name_H-M   'P 1'
#
loop_
_entity.id
_entity.type
_entity.pdbx_description
1 polymer ?
#
loop_
_entity_poly.entity_id
_entity_poly.type
_entity_poly.pdbx_seq_one_letter_code
_entity_poly.pdbx_strand_id
1 'polypeptide(L)'
;MARTIVLDFDGVIHSYTSKWQGVDVIPDLPVEGIKEAIIDIRKHYKVVVVSTRCFQEGGLEAVKAWLDRHNIGVDDVLSHKPPAIVYVDDRALTFDGDAKGLLHKIKTFRTWQEK
;
A
#
# COMPACT_ATOMS: atom_id res chain seq x y z
N MET A 1 22.65 -5.87 0.77
CA MET A 1 21.48 -5.03 1.13
C MET A 1 20.23 -5.87 0.91
N ALA A 2 19.26 -5.84 1.83
CA ALA A 2 17.98 -6.50 1.62
C ALA A 2 17.24 -5.84 0.45
N ARG A 3 16.64 -6.64 -0.44
CA ARG A 3 15.81 -6.12 -1.55
C ARG A 3 14.42 -5.84 -0.99
N THR A 4 14.06 -4.57 -0.91
CA THR A 4 12.79 -4.11 -0.30
C THR A 4 11.71 -3.92 -1.35
N ILE A 5 10.54 -4.52 -1.13
CA ILE A 5 9.28 -4.20 -1.82
C ILE A 5 8.48 -3.29 -0.89
N VAL A 6 7.99 -2.18 -1.43
CA VAL A 6 7.05 -1.33 -0.70
C VAL A 6 5.64 -1.61 -1.18
N LEU A 7 4.74 -1.83 -0.24
CA LEU A 7 3.30 -1.90 -0.50
C LEU A 7 2.65 -0.67 0.11
N ASP A 8 1.78 -0.01 -0.66
CA ASP A 8 0.80 0.90 -0.07
C ASP A 8 -0.18 0.12 0.83
N PHE A 9 -0.92 0.82 1.68
CA PHE A 9 -1.93 0.22 2.54
C PHE A 9 -3.34 0.33 1.95
N ASP A 10 -3.84 1.54 1.74
CA ASP A 10 -5.24 1.83 1.42
C ASP A 10 -5.55 1.65 -0.07
N GLY A 11 -6.08 0.48 -0.41
CA GLY A 11 -6.37 0.07 -1.78
C GLY A 11 -5.39 -0.98 -2.29
N VAL A 12 -4.41 -1.40 -1.47
CA VAL A 12 -3.50 -2.50 -1.81
C VAL A 12 -3.61 -3.63 -0.80
N ILE A 13 -3.44 -3.34 0.50
CA ILE A 13 -3.60 -4.31 1.58
C ILE A 13 -5.00 -4.25 2.18
N HIS A 14 -5.42 -3.05 2.53
CA HIS A 14 -6.78 -2.72 2.93
C HIS A 14 -7.63 -2.47 1.68
N SER A 15 -8.84 -3.03 1.58
CA SER A 15 -9.65 -2.96 0.34
C SER A 15 -10.08 -1.53 -0.02
N TYR A 16 -10.16 -0.65 0.99
CA TYR A 16 -10.49 0.75 0.85
C TYR A 16 -11.83 1.03 0.15
N THR A 17 -12.81 0.15 0.36
CA THR A 17 -14.17 0.26 -0.18
C THR A 17 -14.96 1.37 0.50
N SER A 18 -14.76 1.61 1.79
CA SER A 18 -15.42 2.68 2.54
C SER A 18 -14.77 4.06 2.33
N LYS A 19 -13.70 4.14 1.54
CA LYS A 19 -12.88 5.36 1.36
C LYS A 19 -12.32 5.88 2.69
N TRP A 20 -11.85 7.12 2.70
CA TRP A 20 -11.29 7.76 3.89
C TRP A 20 -12.36 7.94 4.98
N GLN A 21 -12.11 7.37 6.16
CA GLN A 21 -13.00 7.47 7.32
C GLN A 21 -12.32 8.14 8.54
N GLY A 22 -11.09 8.63 8.37
CA GLY A 22 -10.24 9.10 9.47
C GLY A 22 -8.93 8.33 9.54
N VAL A 23 -7.96 8.85 10.28
CA VAL A 23 -6.59 8.33 10.34
C VAL A 23 -6.53 6.91 10.92
N ASP A 24 -7.29 6.68 11.99
CA ASP A 24 -7.32 5.47 12.80
C ASP A 24 -8.58 4.61 12.58
N VAL A 25 -9.52 5.11 11.79
CA VAL A 25 -10.75 4.39 11.40
C VAL A 25 -10.49 3.62 10.10
N ILE A 26 -10.26 2.31 10.25
CA ILE A 26 -9.93 1.38 9.15
C ILE A 26 -10.97 0.24 9.15
N PRO A 27 -12.17 0.46 8.58
CA PRO A 27 -13.31 -0.46 8.74
C PRO A 27 -13.30 -1.63 7.75
N ASP A 28 -12.73 -1.44 6.56
CA ASP A 28 -12.77 -2.48 5.52
C ASP A 28 -11.81 -3.65 5.79
N LEU A 29 -12.11 -4.76 5.11
CA LEU A 29 -11.34 -6.00 5.15
C LEU A 29 -10.08 -5.92 4.27
N PRO A 30 -9.15 -6.88 4.41
CA PRO A 30 -8.06 -7.04 3.47
C PRO A 30 -8.55 -7.27 2.03
N VAL A 31 -7.75 -6.85 1.07
CA VAL A 31 -7.91 -7.27 -0.33
C VAL A 31 -7.81 -8.79 -0.41
N GLU A 32 -8.71 -9.41 -1.18
CA GLU A 32 -8.74 -10.86 -1.33
C GLU A 32 -7.39 -11.40 -1.86
N GLY A 33 -6.83 -12.41 -1.17
CA GLY A 33 -5.54 -13.03 -1.52
C GLY A 33 -4.29 -12.23 -1.16
N ILE A 34 -4.41 -11.01 -0.60
CA ILE A 34 -3.22 -10.18 -0.32
C ILE A 34 -2.33 -10.79 0.76
N LYS A 35 -2.91 -11.50 1.73
CA LYS A 35 -2.17 -12.12 2.82
C LYS A 35 -1.24 -13.21 2.29
N GLU A 36 -1.75 -14.09 1.45
CA GLU A 36 -1.01 -15.17 0.80
C GLU A 36 0.08 -14.58 -0.11
N ALA A 37 -0.25 -13.53 -0.87
CA ALA A 37 0.71 -12.81 -1.70
C ALA A 37 1.86 -12.21 -0.89
N ILE A 38 1.57 -11.55 0.24
CA ILE A 38 2.61 -11.00 1.14
C ILE A 38 3.49 -12.13 1.69
N ILE A 39 2.92 -13.26 2.12
CA ILE A 39 3.68 -14.43 2.59
C ILE A 39 4.66 -14.91 1.51
N ASP A 40 4.21 -15.01 0.26
CA ASP A 40 5.05 -15.45 -0.86
C ASP A 40 6.14 -14.43 -1.21
N ILE A 41 5.82 -13.14 -1.23
CA ILE A 41 6.82 -12.07 -1.46
C ILE A 41 7.90 -12.09 -0.38
N ARG A 42 7.52 -12.28 0.90
CA ARG A 42 8.43 -12.31 2.05
C ARG A 42 9.42 -13.48 2.05
N LYS A 43 9.18 -14.52 1.23
CA LYS A 43 10.18 -15.60 1.02
C LYS A 43 11.44 -15.10 0.30
N HIS A 44 11.34 -13.98 -0.41
CA HIS A 44 12.39 -13.47 -1.30
C HIS A 44 12.81 -12.03 -1.02
N TYR A 45 11.94 -11.24 -0.38
CA TYR A 45 12.12 -9.80 -0.21
C TYR A 45 11.74 -9.33 1.19
N LYS A 46 12.28 -8.17 1.61
CA LYS A 46 11.74 -7.42 2.75
C LYS A 46 10.47 -6.71 2.28
N VAL A 47 9.35 -6.91 2.97
CA VAL A 47 8.09 -6.21 2.70
C VAL A 47 7.89 -5.08 3.70
N VAL A 48 7.83 -3.87 3.18
CA VAL A 48 7.59 -2.65 3.97
C VAL A 48 6.26 -2.05 3.56
N VAL A 49 5.42 -1.73 4.54
CA VAL A 49 4.21 -0.96 4.31
C VAL A 49 4.52 0.52 4.44
N VAL A 50 4.10 1.32 3.48
CA VAL A 50 4.12 2.78 3.56
C VAL A 50 2.70 3.26 3.32
N SER A 51 2.21 4.17 4.16
CA SER A 51 0.87 4.73 3.99
C SER A 51 0.86 6.20 4.38
N THR A 52 0.01 6.98 3.71
CA THR A 52 -0.27 8.37 4.08
C THR A 52 -0.84 8.50 5.49
N ARG A 53 -1.54 7.46 6.00
CA ARG A 53 -1.99 7.38 7.40
C ARG A 53 -0.83 7.52 8.38
N CYS A 54 0.32 6.93 8.06
CA CYS A 54 1.47 6.87 8.96
C CYS A 54 2.14 8.25 9.19
N PHE A 55 1.80 9.28 8.40
CA PHE A 55 2.27 10.65 8.60
C PHE A 55 1.46 11.41 9.66
N GLN A 56 0.26 10.93 9.99
CA GLN A 56 -0.61 11.53 10.99
C GLN A 56 -0.45 10.82 12.34
N GLU A 57 -0.66 11.57 13.42
CA GLU A 57 -0.62 11.02 14.78
C GLU A 57 -1.61 9.85 14.91
N GLY A 58 -1.16 8.75 15.53
CA GLY A 58 -1.95 7.53 15.69
C GLY A 58 -2.08 6.64 14.45
N GLY A 59 -1.83 7.14 13.24
CA GLY A 59 -2.06 6.36 12.02
C GLY A 59 -1.09 5.20 11.83
N LEU A 60 0.16 5.35 12.25
CA LEU A 60 1.15 4.27 12.21
C LEU A 60 0.73 3.09 13.12
N GLU A 61 0.26 3.39 14.32
CA GLU A 61 -0.22 2.38 15.28
C GLU A 61 -1.55 1.77 14.84
N ALA A 62 -2.44 2.55 14.22
CA ALA A 62 -3.68 2.03 13.65
C ALA A 62 -3.43 1.03 12.52
N VAL A 63 -2.48 1.31 11.62
CA VAL A 63 -2.10 0.38 10.54
C VAL A 63 -1.51 -0.91 11.12
N LYS A 64 -0.58 -0.82 12.08
CA LYS A 64 -0.02 -2.00 12.76
C LYS A 64 -1.10 -2.83 13.44
N ALA A 65 -1.95 -2.20 14.25
CA ALA A 65 -3.03 -2.89 14.95
C ALA A 65 -4.02 -3.56 13.99
N TRP A 66 -4.31 -2.92 12.85
CA TRP A 66 -5.15 -3.52 11.82
C TRP A 66 -4.46 -4.74 11.17
N LEU A 67 -3.17 -4.64 10.80
CA LEU A 67 -2.41 -5.76 10.25
C LEU A 67 -2.38 -6.96 11.22
N ASP A 68 -2.17 -6.70 12.51
CA ASP A 68 -2.18 -7.71 13.57
C ASP A 68 -3.55 -8.38 13.70
N ARG A 69 -4.64 -7.59 13.74
CA ARG A 69 -6.02 -8.14 13.80
C ARG A 69 -6.34 -9.07 12.64
N HIS A 70 -5.79 -8.81 11.46
CA HIS A 70 -5.99 -9.65 10.27
C HIS A 70 -4.89 -10.72 10.09
N ASN A 71 -3.97 -10.84 11.04
CA ASN A 71 -2.84 -11.77 11.01
C ASN A 71 -2.02 -11.63 9.72
N ILE A 72 -1.72 -10.39 9.30
CA ILE A 72 -0.91 -10.06 8.14
C ILE A 72 0.47 -9.60 8.62
N GLY A 73 1.47 -10.47 8.48
CA GLY A 73 2.84 -10.15 8.89
C GLY A 73 3.62 -9.43 7.79
N VAL A 74 4.20 -8.27 8.13
CA VAL A 74 5.13 -7.50 7.30
C VAL A 74 6.42 -7.24 8.08
N ASP A 75 7.48 -6.79 7.40
CA ASP A 75 8.79 -6.57 8.06
C ASP A 75 8.93 -5.16 8.64
N ASP A 76 8.15 -4.19 8.17
CA ASP A 76 8.18 -2.81 8.66
C ASP A 76 6.92 -2.03 8.26
N VAL A 77 6.61 -0.98 9.01
CA VAL A 77 5.58 0.02 8.68
C VAL A 77 6.20 1.41 8.85
N LEU A 78 6.32 2.15 7.74
CA LEU A 78 7.05 3.42 7.70
C LEU A 78 6.16 4.59 7.26
N SER A 79 6.51 5.77 7.76
CA SER A 79 5.91 7.07 7.38
C SER A 79 6.75 7.84 6.37
N HIS A 80 7.75 7.22 5.75
CA HIS A 80 8.61 7.89 4.76
C HIS A 80 8.99 6.91 3.68
N LYS A 81 9.45 7.41 2.53
CA LYS A 81 9.85 6.61 1.38
C LYS A 81 11.18 5.89 1.66
N PRO A 82 11.21 4.56 1.85
CA PRO A 82 12.47 3.84 2.01
C PRO A 82 13.09 3.53 0.65
N PRO A 83 14.40 3.22 0.57
CA PRO A 83 14.99 2.60 -0.61
C PRO A 83 14.29 1.26 -0.93
N ALA A 84 13.80 1.11 -2.15
CA ALA A 84 13.04 -0.06 -2.59
C ALA A 84 13.35 -0.42 -4.04
N ILE A 85 13.16 -1.70 -4.40
CA ILE A 85 13.28 -2.16 -5.78
C ILE A 85 11.99 -1.92 -6.58
N VAL A 86 10.83 -1.90 -5.93
CA VAL A 86 9.54 -1.55 -6.54
C VAL A 86 8.54 -1.10 -5.45
N TYR A 87 7.59 -0.27 -5.86
CA TYR A 87 6.43 0.18 -5.07
C TYR A 87 5.17 -0.40 -5.71
N VAL A 88 4.30 -1.00 -4.91
CA VAL A 88 2.97 -1.48 -5.33
C VAL A 88 1.93 -0.59 -4.66
N ASP A 89 1.16 0.13 -5.47
CA ASP A 89 0.31 1.24 -5.01
C ASP A 89 -0.88 1.37 -5.97
N ASP A 90 -2.10 1.51 -5.42
CA ASP A 90 -3.34 1.54 -6.20
C ASP A 90 -3.53 2.87 -6.97
N ARG A 91 -2.72 3.87 -6.64
CA ARG A 91 -2.74 5.23 -7.20
C ARG A 91 -1.43 5.62 -7.88
N ALA A 92 -0.50 4.70 -8.07
CA ALA A 92 0.72 4.95 -8.83
C ALA A 92 0.55 4.67 -10.33
N LEU A 93 0.95 5.65 -11.13
CA LEU A 93 1.19 5.47 -12.56
C LEU A 93 2.64 5.04 -12.77
N THR A 94 2.84 3.89 -13.43
CA THR A 94 4.19 3.47 -13.84
C THR A 94 4.71 4.43 -14.90
N PHE A 95 5.88 5.03 -14.65
CA PHE A 95 6.58 5.83 -15.65
C PHE A 95 7.45 4.91 -16.51
N ASP A 96 7.19 4.92 -17.81
CA ASP A 96 7.82 4.05 -18.82
C ASP A 96 9.03 4.72 -19.51
N GLY A 97 9.40 5.92 -19.08
CA GLY A 97 10.45 6.73 -19.71
C GLY A 97 9.94 7.72 -20.75
N ASP A 98 8.64 7.69 -21.11
CA ASP A 98 8.04 8.64 -22.04
C ASP A 98 7.03 9.58 -21.33
N ALA A 99 7.37 10.86 -21.30
CA ALA A 99 6.52 11.89 -20.73
C ALA A 99 5.37 12.33 -21.67
N LYS A 100 5.38 11.92 -22.95
CA LYS A 100 4.32 12.26 -23.90
C LYS A 100 2.98 11.70 -23.41
N GLY A 101 1.97 12.56 -23.41
CA GLY A 101 0.63 12.20 -22.97
C GLY A 101 0.50 11.92 -21.46
N LEU A 102 1.54 12.16 -20.65
CA LEU A 102 1.49 11.91 -19.20
C LEU A 102 0.32 12.63 -18.52
N LEU A 103 0.04 13.88 -18.88
CA LEU A 103 -1.13 14.60 -18.35
C LEU A 103 -2.46 13.89 -18.68
N HIS A 104 -2.57 13.32 -19.88
CA HIS A 104 -3.75 12.55 -20.24
C HIS A 104 -3.85 11.28 -19.40
N LYS A 105 -2.76 10.51 -19.27
CA LYS A 105 -2.67 9.32 -18.39
C LYS A 105 -3.09 9.66 -16.94
N ILE A 106 -2.64 10.81 -16.41
CA ILE A 106 -3.04 11.30 -15.07
C ILE A 106 -4.54 11.59 -15.01
N LYS A 107 -5.10 12.31 -15.99
CA LYS A 107 -6.52 12.70 -16.00
C LYS A 107 -7.48 11.52 -16.16
N THR A 108 -7.05 10.46 -16.86
CA THR A 108 -7.88 9.28 -17.15
C THR A 108 -7.58 8.11 -16.22
N PHE A 109 -6.66 8.26 -15.27
CA PHE A 109 -6.36 7.23 -14.28
C PHE A 109 -7.60 6.85 -13.47
N ARG A 110 -7.73 5.55 -13.20
CA ARG A 110 -8.79 4.95 -12.40
C ARG A 110 -8.16 3.88 -11.51
N THR A 111 -8.58 3.86 -10.25
CA THR A 111 -8.21 2.79 -9.33
C THR A 111 -8.94 1.49 -9.70
N TRP A 112 -8.49 0.35 -9.21
CA TRP A 112 -9.12 -0.94 -9.52
C TRP A 112 -10.52 -1.09 -8.91
N GLN A 113 -10.85 -0.28 -7.90
CA GLN A 113 -12.18 -0.20 -7.28
C GLN A 113 -13.20 0.57 -8.14
N GLU A 114 -12.75 1.32 -9.14
CA GLU A 114 -13.61 2.13 -10.04
C GLU A 114 -13.95 1.40 -11.36
N LYS A 115 -13.87 0.06 -11.35
CA LYS A 115 -14.29 -0.78 -12.49
C LYS A 115 -15.78 -0.72 -12.77
#